data_AF-A0A1G5PGX2-F1
#
_entry.id   AF-A0A1G5PGX2-F1
#
_cell.length_a   1.000
_cell.length_b   1.000
_cell.length_c   1.000
_cell.angle_alpha   90.00
_cell.angle_beta   90.00
_cell.angle_gamma   90.00
#
_symmetry.space_group_name_H-M   'P 1'
#
loop_
_entity.id
_entity.type
_entity.pdbx_description
1 polymer ?
#
loop_
_entity_poly.entity_id
_entity_poly.type
_entity_poly.pdbx_seq_one_letter_code
_entity_poly.pdbx_strand_id
1 'polypeptide(L)'
;MLIALQASAYQLGGSGLSYALKGAYRLKDNSEALPEITPCGMDLTSFNSVGLGSPIWLYSPAPPIWAAVEHNCFDGQHVVLFNTFNSHFGDDHIARLQAKVLPCGALSFEHRHVLRGRMTQQLTAEQMLQAIDAEWLGSSSEP
;
A
#
# COMPACT_ATOMS: atom_id res chain seq x y z
N MET A 1 -15.87 -1.88 -2.77
CA MET A 1 -15.52 -3.26 -3.17
C MET A 1 -14.11 -3.56 -2.69
N LEU A 2 -13.82 -4.76 -2.18
CA LEU A 2 -12.47 -5.16 -1.79
C LEU A 2 -11.92 -6.15 -2.82
N ILE A 3 -10.76 -5.86 -3.38
CA ILE A 3 -10.00 -6.80 -4.22
C ILE A 3 -8.74 -7.20 -3.46
N ALA A 4 -8.60 -8.49 -3.16
CA ALA A 4 -7.42 -9.01 -2.48
C ALA A 4 -6.32 -9.34 -3.50
N LEU A 5 -5.23 -8.59 -3.45
CA LEU A 5 -4.05 -8.85 -4.27
C LEU A 5 -3.30 -10.09 -3.75
N GLN A 6 -3.13 -11.09 -4.62
CA GLN A 6 -2.36 -12.29 -4.35
C GLN A 6 -1.00 -12.20 -5.03
N ALA A 7 0.04 -12.65 -4.34
CA ALA A 7 1.37 -12.80 -4.91
C ALA A 7 1.98 -14.09 -4.36
N SER A 8 1.90 -15.18 -5.13
CA SER A 8 2.22 -16.54 -4.68
C SER A 8 3.62 -16.67 -4.07
N ALA A 9 4.60 -15.90 -4.58
CA ALA A 9 5.96 -15.88 -4.05
C ALA A 9 6.07 -15.34 -2.61
N TYR A 10 5.07 -14.61 -2.11
CA TYR A 10 5.07 -13.94 -0.81
C TYR A 10 4.16 -14.62 0.23
N GLN A 11 3.69 -15.84 -0.04
CA GLN A 11 2.89 -16.60 0.92
C GLN A 11 3.62 -16.80 2.25
N LEU A 12 2.89 -16.78 3.37
CA LEU A 12 3.47 -16.91 4.70
C LEU A 12 4.30 -18.19 4.84
N GLY A 13 5.51 -18.05 5.38
CA GLY A 13 6.47 -19.14 5.53
C GLY A 13 7.90 -18.66 5.29
N GLY A 14 8.88 -19.53 5.53
CA GLY A 14 10.30 -19.17 5.39
C GLY A 14 10.69 -18.76 3.96
N SER A 15 10.09 -19.39 2.95
CA SER A 15 10.27 -19.04 1.54
C SER A 15 9.70 -17.66 1.23
N GLY A 16 8.46 -17.38 1.61
CA GLY A 16 7.84 -16.09 1.37
C GLY A 16 8.49 -14.94 2.13
N LEU A 17 8.98 -15.17 3.36
CA LEU A 17 9.78 -14.18 4.08
C LEU A 17 11.07 -13.85 3.31
N SER A 18 11.72 -14.87 2.76
CA SER A 18 12.91 -14.68 1.92
C SER A 18 12.60 -13.89 0.66
N TYR A 19 11.46 -14.14 0.01
CA TYR A 19 11.00 -13.37 -1.14
C TYR A 19 10.60 -11.94 -0.79
N ALA A 20 9.96 -11.71 0.36
CA ALA A 20 9.65 -10.38 0.86
C ALA A 20 10.91 -9.53 1.01
N LEU A 21 11.95 -10.10 1.64
CA LEU A 21 13.23 -9.43 1.83
C LEU A 21 13.94 -9.17 0.50
N LYS A 22 14.10 -10.20 -0.34
CA LYS A 22 14.75 -10.09 -1.66
C LYS A 22 13.99 -9.17 -2.60
N GLY A 23 12.67 -9.17 -2.56
CA GLY A 23 11.81 -8.32 -3.38
C GLY A 23 11.97 -6.85 -2.99
N ALA A 24 11.95 -6.54 -1.69
CA ALA A 24 12.16 -5.18 -1.20
C ALA A 24 13.56 -4.64 -1.56
N TYR A 25 14.62 -5.45 -1.43
CA TYR A 25 15.96 -5.06 -1.90
C TYR A 25 16.02 -4.87 -3.41
N ARG A 26 15.51 -5.82 -4.21
CA ARG A 26 15.51 -5.69 -5.68
C ARG A 26 14.77 -4.45 -6.15
N LEU A 27 13.63 -4.13 -5.55
CA LEU A 27 12.85 -2.94 -5.89
C LEU A 27 13.56 -1.63 -5.47
N LYS A 28 14.44 -1.69 -4.48
CA LYS A 28 15.30 -0.55 -4.12
C LYS A 28 16.37 -0.33 -5.19
N ASP A 29 17.00 -1.41 -5.66
CA ASP A 29 18.11 -1.35 -6.62
C ASP A 29 17.65 -1.18 -8.07
N ASN A 30 16.53 -1.79 -8.44
CA ASN A 30 15.90 -1.74 -9.75
C ASN A 30 14.38 -1.58 -9.61
N SER A 31 13.88 -0.40 -9.97
CA SER A 31 12.45 -0.06 -9.85
C SER A 31 11.52 -0.91 -10.74
N GLU A 32 12.05 -1.57 -11.77
CA GLU A 32 11.28 -2.42 -12.69
C GLU A 32 11.25 -3.90 -12.26
N ALA A 33 11.96 -4.26 -11.19
CA ALA A 33 12.03 -5.63 -10.68
C ALA A 33 10.77 -6.01 -9.88
N LEU A 34 9.61 -5.96 -10.54
CA LEU A 34 8.31 -6.16 -9.93
C LEU A 34 7.88 -7.62 -9.91
N PRO A 35 7.19 -8.06 -8.85
CA PRO A 35 6.68 -9.42 -8.78
C PRO A 35 5.43 -9.62 -9.64
N GLU A 36 5.19 -10.88 -10.00
CA GLU A 36 3.90 -11.31 -10.50
C GLU A 36 2.82 -11.19 -9.42
N ILE A 37 1.64 -10.73 -9.82
CA ILE A 37 0.48 -10.50 -8.97
C ILE A 37 -0.81 -10.98 -9.63
N THR A 38 -1.79 -11.36 -8.81
CA THR A 38 -3.12 -11.77 -9.26
C THR A 38 -4.20 -11.09 -8.40
N PRO A 39 -5.19 -10.39 -9.00
CA PRO A 39 -5.26 -10.06 -10.42
C PRO A 39 -4.13 -9.08 -10.82
N CYS A 40 -3.66 -9.18 -12.06
CA CYS A 40 -2.64 -8.28 -12.61
C CYS A 40 -3.27 -6.94 -13.04
N GLY A 41 -4.39 -7.00 -13.78
CA GLY A 41 -5.21 -5.85 -14.14
C GLY A 41 -6.61 -5.96 -13.55
N MET A 42 -7.19 -4.82 -13.22
CA MET A 42 -8.52 -4.66 -12.63
C MET A 42 -9.23 -3.52 -13.37
N ASP A 43 -10.51 -3.71 -13.69
CA ASP A 43 -11.34 -2.58 -14.13
C ASP A 43 -11.76 -1.77 -12.92
N LEU A 44 -11.13 -0.61 -12.76
CA LEU A 44 -11.38 0.32 -11.66
C LEU A 44 -12.24 1.50 -12.11
N THR A 45 -12.59 1.61 -13.40
CA THR A 45 -13.17 2.83 -14.00
C THR A 45 -14.47 3.31 -13.36
N SER A 46 -15.22 2.40 -12.73
CA SER A 46 -16.48 2.71 -12.03
C SER A 46 -16.31 3.40 -10.67
N PHE A 47 -15.07 3.54 -10.16
CA PHE A 47 -14.80 4.14 -8.85
C PHE A 47 -14.22 5.54 -8.98
N ASN A 48 -14.64 6.47 -8.12
CA ASN A 48 -14.02 7.79 -8.01
C ASN A 48 -12.75 7.79 -7.13
N SER A 49 -12.63 6.79 -6.24
CA SER A 49 -11.49 6.66 -5.33
C SER A 49 -11.04 5.21 -5.24
N VAL A 50 -9.72 5.00 -5.17
CA VAL A 50 -9.10 3.68 -5.03
C VAL A 50 -8.15 3.66 -3.83
N GLY A 51 -8.43 2.76 -2.89
CA GLY A 51 -7.55 2.52 -1.73
C GLY A 51 -6.53 1.43 -2.04
N LEU A 52 -5.24 1.71 -1.82
CA LEU A 52 -4.14 0.77 -1.95
C LEU A 52 -3.63 0.36 -0.56
N GLY A 53 -3.93 -0.86 -0.14
CA GLY A 53 -3.51 -1.39 1.15
C GLY A 53 -2.19 -2.14 1.07
N SER A 54 -1.17 -1.71 1.81
CA SER A 54 0.12 -2.41 1.85
C SER A 54 0.71 -2.47 3.26
N PRO A 55 1.40 -3.56 3.65
CA PRO A 55 2.35 -3.50 4.74
C PRO A 55 3.62 -2.72 4.30
N ILE A 56 4.41 -2.28 5.28
CA ILE A 56 5.74 -1.70 5.05
C ILE A 56 6.82 -2.76 5.26
N TRP A 57 7.64 -3.00 4.24
CA TRP A 57 8.81 -3.87 4.29
C TRP A 57 10.06 -3.08 3.91
N LEU A 58 11.09 -3.13 4.78
CA LEU A 58 12.33 -2.37 4.61
C LEU A 58 12.05 -0.90 4.24
N TYR A 59 11.17 -0.24 5.00
CA TYR A 59 10.77 1.16 4.85
C TYR A 59 9.92 1.51 3.61
N SER A 60 9.62 0.54 2.73
CA SER A 60 8.82 0.74 1.51
C SER A 60 7.48 0.00 1.59
N PRO A 61 6.41 0.47 0.91
CA PRO A 61 5.26 -0.37 0.58
C PRO A 61 5.71 -1.68 -0.06
N ALA A 62 5.02 -2.78 0.23
CA ALA A 62 5.42 -4.10 -0.23
C ALA A 62 5.43 -4.18 -1.77
N PRO A 63 6.40 -4.90 -2.38
CA PRO A 63 6.56 -4.96 -3.84
C PRO A 63 5.30 -5.27 -4.65
N PRO A 64 4.35 -6.13 -4.21
CA PRO A 64 3.11 -6.37 -4.95
C PRO A 64 2.28 -5.10 -5.24
N ILE A 65 2.27 -4.10 -4.35
CA ILE A 65 1.52 -2.87 -4.60
C ILE A 65 2.16 -2.01 -5.69
N TRP A 66 3.49 -2.06 -5.85
CA TRP A 66 4.16 -1.40 -6.95
C TRP A 66 3.78 -2.02 -8.30
N ALA A 67 3.67 -3.35 -8.36
CA ALA A 67 3.18 -4.06 -9.53
C ALA A 67 1.71 -3.72 -9.83
N ALA A 68 0.87 -3.64 -8.80
CA ALA A 68 -0.53 -3.25 -8.98
C ALA A 68 -0.64 -1.82 -9.55
N VAL A 69 0.21 -0.89 -9.13
CA VAL A 69 0.20 0.47 -9.70
C VAL A 69 0.60 0.45 -11.19
N GLU A 70 1.63 -0.31 -11.57
CA GLU A 70 2.09 -0.33 -12.96
C GLU A 70 1.14 -1.03 -13.93
N HIS A 71 0.31 -1.95 -13.45
CA HIS A 71 -0.59 -2.74 -14.29
C HIS A 71 -2.02 -2.21 -14.36
N ASN A 72 -2.33 -1.08 -13.70
CA ASN A 72 -3.68 -0.53 -13.61
C ASN A 72 -3.73 0.95 -13.99
N CYS A 73 -4.89 1.36 -14.52
CA CYS A 73 -5.19 2.75 -14.83
C CYS A 73 -6.02 3.36 -13.70
N PHE A 74 -5.71 4.60 -13.34
CA PHE A 74 -6.38 5.37 -12.29
C PHE A 74 -6.99 6.67 -12.81
N ASP A 75 -7.31 6.75 -14.10
CA ASP A 75 -7.83 7.94 -14.78
C ASP A 75 -8.94 8.64 -13.99
N GLY A 76 -8.68 9.87 -13.56
CA GLY A 76 -9.64 10.73 -12.87
C GLY A 76 -9.93 10.31 -11.41
N GLN A 77 -9.18 9.37 -10.85
CA GLN A 77 -9.45 8.81 -9.53
C GLN A 77 -8.59 9.45 -8.43
N HIS A 78 -9.14 9.52 -7.23
CA HIS A 78 -8.39 9.81 -6.01
C HIS A 78 -7.77 8.52 -5.48
N VAL A 79 -6.44 8.40 -5.51
CA VAL A 79 -5.74 7.22 -5.00
C VAL A 79 -5.26 7.46 -3.57
N VAL A 80 -5.60 6.55 -2.66
CA VAL A 80 -5.20 6.62 -1.25
C VAL A 80 -4.34 5.40 -0.92
N LEU A 81 -3.04 5.60 -0.71
CA LEU A 81 -2.18 4.58 -0.12
C LEU A 81 -2.45 4.54 1.38
N PHE A 82 -2.78 3.36 1.91
CA PHE A 82 -2.88 3.15 3.35
C PHE A 82 -1.89 2.10 3.84
N ASN A 83 -1.12 2.46 4.86
CA ASN A 83 -0.11 1.58 5.44
C ASN A 83 -0.28 1.41 6.96
N THR A 84 -0.06 0.18 7.43
CA THR A 84 0.18 -0.08 8.85
C THR A 84 1.60 -0.61 9.01
N PHE A 85 2.32 -0.13 10.03
CA PHE A 85 3.73 -0.42 10.20
C PHE A 85 4.17 -0.37 11.67
N ASN A 86 5.32 -0.96 11.98
CA ASN A 86 5.76 -1.18 13.36
C ASN A 86 6.84 -0.20 13.84
N SER A 87 7.45 0.58 12.95
CA SER A 87 8.53 1.50 13.32
C SER A 87 8.57 2.72 12.41
N HIS A 88 9.04 2.59 11.18
CA HIS A 88 9.17 3.71 10.24
C HIS A 88 8.90 3.24 8.81
N PHE A 89 8.44 4.16 7.98
CA PHE A 89 8.52 4.09 6.52
C PHE A 89 9.46 5.20 6.03
N GLY A 90 9.94 5.11 4.80
CA GLY A 90 10.77 6.14 4.18
C GLY A 90 9.93 7.03 3.29
N ASP A 91 9.94 8.34 3.53
CA ASP A 91 9.17 9.31 2.75
C ASP A 91 9.52 9.26 1.26
N ASP A 92 10.80 9.03 0.93
CA ASP A 92 11.27 8.86 -0.44
C ASP A 92 10.56 7.70 -1.17
N HIS A 93 10.25 6.61 -0.46
CA HIS A 93 9.52 5.49 -1.05
C HIS A 93 8.06 5.84 -1.34
N ILE A 94 7.44 6.62 -0.46
CA ILE A 94 6.06 7.09 -0.65
C ILE A 94 6.01 8.07 -1.83
N ALA A 95 6.92 9.05 -1.87
CA ALA A 95 7.05 10.00 -2.97
C ALA A 95 7.30 9.29 -4.31
N ARG A 96 8.12 8.24 -4.32
CA ARG A 96 8.38 7.44 -5.53
C ARG A 96 7.16 6.64 -5.97
N LEU A 97 6.36 6.10 -5.04
CA LEU A 97 5.10 5.44 -5.41
C LEU A 97 4.09 6.45 -5.97
N GLN A 98 3.96 7.62 -5.34
CA GLN A 98 3.14 8.72 -5.84
C GLN A 98 3.54 9.10 -7.28
N ALA A 99 4.84 9.22 -7.55
CA ALA A 99 5.37 9.53 -8.88
C ALA A 99 5.07 8.45 -9.93
N LYS A 100 4.73 7.21 -9.53
CA LYS A 100 4.22 6.16 -10.42
C LYS A 100 2.70 6.22 -10.58
N VAL A 101 1.98 6.54 -9.51
CA VAL A 101 0.51 6.59 -9.52
C VAL A 101 -0.01 7.75 -10.37
N LEU A 102 0.57 8.95 -10.26
CA LEU A 102 0.06 10.13 -10.96
C LEU A 102 0.12 10.00 -12.50
N PRO A 103 1.21 9.51 -13.12
CA PRO A 103 1.23 9.26 -14.57
C PRO A 103 0.26 8.16 -15.05
N CYS A 104 -0.20 7.27 -14.16
CA CYS A 104 -1.23 6.28 -14.47
C CYS A 104 -2.65 6.85 -14.48
N GLY A 105 -2.81 8.18 -14.47
CA GLY A 105 -4.10 8.86 -14.63
C GLY A 105 -4.74 9.38 -13.35
N ALA A 106 -4.15 9.09 -12.19
CA ALA A 106 -4.71 9.49 -10.91
C ALA A 106 -4.85 11.02 -10.81
N LEU A 107 -6.03 11.47 -10.40
CA LEU A 107 -6.33 12.88 -10.15
C LEU A 107 -5.57 13.41 -8.93
N SER A 108 -5.44 12.58 -7.90
CA SER A 108 -4.68 12.90 -6.70
C SER A 108 -4.11 11.66 -6.03
N PHE A 109 -3.13 11.87 -5.16
CA PHE A 109 -2.55 10.85 -4.31
C PHE A 109 -2.52 11.31 -2.86
N GLU A 110 -2.98 10.46 -1.94
CA GLU A 110 -2.93 10.66 -0.49
C GLU A 110 -2.24 9.46 0.17
N HIS A 111 -1.46 9.70 1.21
CA HIS A 111 -0.89 8.64 2.05
C HIS A 111 -1.43 8.74 3.48
N ARG A 112 -2.24 7.76 3.87
CA ARG A 112 -2.72 7.59 5.25
C ARG A 112 -1.97 6.45 5.92
N HIS A 113 -1.62 6.57 7.19
CA HIS A 113 -0.86 5.52 7.84
C HIS A 113 -1.09 5.45 9.35
N VAL A 114 -0.90 4.25 9.92
CA VAL A 114 -0.96 4.03 11.36
C VAL A 114 0.29 3.31 11.84
N LEU A 115 0.99 3.95 12.79
CA LEU A 115 2.07 3.31 13.52
C LEU A 115 1.47 2.38 14.57
N ARG A 116 1.61 1.07 14.35
CA ARG A 116 1.21 0.05 15.33
C ARG A 116 2.18 -0.05 16.49
N GLY A 117 3.43 0.38 16.34
CA GLY A 117 4.45 0.27 17.37
C GLY A 117 5.25 -1.05 17.31
N ARG A 118 6.25 -1.16 18.19
CA ARG A 118 7.14 -2.33 18.27
C ARG A 118 6.46 -3.46 19.05
N MET A 119 6.93 -4.70 18.87
CA MET A 119 6.25 -5.92 19.36
C MET A 119 5.77 -5.89 20.82
N THR A 120 6.48 -5.21 21.73
CA THR A 120 6.10 -5.13 23.16
C THR A 120 5.07 -4.04 23.48
N GLN A 121 4.81 -3.12 22.55
CA GLN A 121 3.94 -1.96 22.71
C GLN A 121 3.02 -1.80 21.49
N GLN A 122 2.67 -2.92 20.85
CA GLN A 122 1.87 -2.88 19.65
C GLN A 122 0.41 -2.55 19.97
N LEU A 123 -0.17 -1.61 19.22
CA LEU A 123 -1.61 -1.39 19.20
C LEU A 123 -2.31 -2.72 18.87
N THR A 124 -3.32 -3.03 19.69
CA THR A 124 -4.27 -4.09 19.35
C THR A 124 -5.01 -3.72 18.06
N ALA A 125 -5.64 -4.70 17.41
CA ALA A 125 -6.46 -4.43 16.23
C ALA A 125 -7.56 -3.42 16.53
N GLU A 126 -8.22 -3.52 17.68
CA GLU A 126 -9.27 -2.60 18.13
C GLU A 126 -8.74 -1.18 18.32
N GLN A 127 -7.61 -1.01 19.01
CA GLN A 127 -7.01 0.32 19.20
C GLN A 127 -6.58 0.96 17.87
N MET A 128 -6.05 0.15 16.95
CA MET A 128 -5.69 0.61 15.62
C MET A 128 -6.93 1.06 14.83
N LEU A 129 -8.03 0.29 14.89
CA LEU A 129 -9.29 0.67 14.23
C LEU A 129 -9.89 1.94 14.85
N GLN A 130 -9.85 2.09 16.18
CA GLN A 130 -10.29 3.31 16.86
C GLN A 130 -9.47 4.54 16.42
N ALA A 131 -8.15 4.40 16.27
CA ALA A 131 -7.30 5.47 15.76
C ALA A 131 -7.65 5.84 14.31
N ILE A 132 -7.88 4.85 13.46
CA ILE A 132 -8.35 5.05 12.08
C ILE A 132 -9.68 5.79 12.06
N ASP A 133 -10.67 5.34 12.84
CA ASP A 133 -11.99 5.97 12.86
C ASP A 133 -11.91 7.43 13.33
N ALA A 134 -11.10 7.70 14.36
CA ALA A 134 -10.92 9.05 14.90
C ALA A 134 -10.20 9.99 13.91
N GLU A 135 -9.14 9.53 13.26
CA GLU A 135 -8.28 10.39 12.43
C GLU A 135 -8.77 10.49 10.98
N TRP A 136 -9.36 9.42 10.44
CA TRP A 136 -9.61 9.28 9.00
C TRP A 136 -11.08 9.46 8.65
N LEU A 137 -11.97 9.19 9.59
CA LEU A 137 -13.43 9.33 9.45
C LEU A 137 -13.98 10.47 10.31
N GLY A 138 -13.14 11.08 11.16
CA GLY A 138 -13.49 12.15 12.10
C GLY A 138 -13.50 13.55 11.49
N SER A 139 -14.66 13.90 10.93
CA SER A 139 -15.32 15.23 10.80
C SER A 139 -15.99 15.45 9.44
N SER A 140 -16.84 14.50 9.02
CA SER A 140 -18.03 14.87 8.25
C SER A 140 -19.02 15.56 9.19
N SER A 141 -18.74 16.82 9.51
CA SER A 141 -19.70 17.75 10.10
C SER A 141 -20.09 18.74 9.02
N GLU A 142 -21.07 18.38 8.19
CA GLU A 142 -21.91 19.40 7.56
C GLU A 142 -23.39 19.03 7.77
N PRO A 143 -24.21 20.00 8.22
CA PRO A 143 -25.64 19.84 8.49
C PRO A 143 -26.50 19.72 7.23
#